data_AF-G2FN91-F1
#
_entry.id   AF-G2FN91-F1
#
_cell.length_a   1.000
_cell.length_b   1.000
_cell.length_c   1.000
_cell.angle_alpha   90.00
_cell.angle_beta   90.00
_cell.angle_gamma   90.00
#
_symmetry.space_group_name_H-M   'P 1'
#
loop_
_entity.id
_entity.type
_entity.pdbx_description
1 polymer ?
#
loop_
_entity_poly.entity_id
_entity_poly.type
_entity_poly.pdbx_seq_one_letter_code
_entity_poly.pdbx_strand_id
1 'polypeptide(L)' 'MAMEGLQPSLHAQALGKLYLEDKITGREAIARIKERHSAKFGL' A
#
# COMPACT_ATOMS: atom_id res chain seq x y z
N MET A 1 -5.13 13.38 12.88
CA MET A 1 -5.31 12.24 13.81
C MET A 1 -4.41 11.12 13.34
N ALA A 2 -3.22 10.97 13.94
CA ALA A 2 -2.43 9.76 13.76
C ALA A 2 -3.13 8.69 14.60
N MET A 3 -3.63 7.62 13.97
CA MET A 3 -4.20 6.50 14.72
C MET A 3 -3.07 5.86 15.53
N GLU A 4 -3.04 6.13 16.82
CA GLU A 4 -2.13 5.49 17.77
C GLU A 4 -2.43 3.98 17.78
N GLY A 5 -1.53 3.19 17.19
CA GLY A 5 -1.56 1.72 17.27
C GLY A 5 -1.23 0.97 15.99
N LEU A 6 -1.33 1.58 14.82
CA LEU A 6 -1.01 0.92 13.54
C LEU A 6 -0.05 1.77 12.72
N GLN A 7 1.25 1.49 12.86
CA GLN A 7 2.23 2.05 11.92
C GLN A 7 2.02 1.42 10.54
N PRO A 8 1.84 2.23 9.48
CA PRO A 8 1.77 1.71 8.13
C PRO A 8 3.11 1.05 7.77
N SER A 9 3.05 -0.13 7.16
CA SER A 9 4.24 -0.84 6.70
C SER A 9 5.07 0.03 5.74
N LEU A 10 6.38 -0.18 5.70
CA LEU A 10 7.28 0.53 4.76
C LEU A 10 6.80 0.43 3.31
N HIS A 11 6.16 -0.68 2.95
CA HIS A 11 5.57 -0.87 1.63
C HIS A 11 4.35 0.03 1.38
N ALA A 12 3.45 0.12 2.36
CA ALA A 12 2.30 1.01 2.28
C ALA A 12 2.74 2.48 2.20
N GLN A 13 3.79 2.86 2.92
CA GLN A 13 4.38 4.20 2.85
C GLN A 13 4.97 4.48 1.45
N ALA A 14 5.72 3.54 0.88
CA ALA A 14 6.29 3.68 -0.46
C ALA A 14 5.21 3.80 -1.55
N LEU A 15 4.13 3.00 -1.46
CA LEU A 15 2.98 3.10 -2.36
C LEU A 15 2.24 4.43 -2.21
N GLY A 16 2.03 4.89 -0.98
CA GLY A 16 1.42 6.19 -0.71
C GLY A 16 2.21 7.33 -1.35
N LYS A 17 3.55 7.29 -1.28
CA LYS A 17 4.41 8.27 -1.94
C LYS A 17 4.24 8.27 -3.46
N LEU A 18 4.24 7.09 -4.10
CA LEU A 18 4.02 6.98 -5.55
C LEU A 18 2.67 7.53 -5.98
N TYR A 19 1.62 7.29 -5.18
CA TYR A 19 0.28 7.81 -5.46
C TYR A 19 0.22 9.33 -5.33
N LEU A 20 0.81 9.90 -4.27
CA LEU A 20 0.85 11.36 -4.06
C LEU A 20 1.72 12.10 -5.09
N GLU A 21 2.66 11.41 -5.73
CA GLU A 21 3.47 11.92 -6.84
C GLU A 21 2.80 11.72 -8.22
N ASP A 22 1.52 11.31 -8.26
CA ASP A 22 0.76 11.00 -9.49
C ASP A 22 1.43 9.95 -10.41
N LYS A 23 2.36 9.15 -9.87
CA LYS A 23 3.07 8.10 -10.62
C LYS A 23 2.24 6.83 -10.81
N ILE A 24 1.22 6.64 -9.97
CA ILE A 24 0.28 5.52 -10.04
C ILE A 24 -1.12 6.02 -9.73
N THR A 25 -2.14 5.40 -10.32
CA THR A 25 -3.52 5.68 -9.95
C THR A 25 -3.90 5.02 -8.62
N GLY A 26 -4.99 5.48 -8.01
CA GLY A 26 -5.54 4.83 -6.82
C GLY A 26 -5.91 3.37 -7.06
N ARG A 27 -6.33 3.01 -8.28
CA ARG A 27 -6.60 1.61 -8.66
C ARG A 27 -5.34 0.75 -8.63
N GLU A 28 -4.23 1.27 -9.16
CA GLU A 28 -2.95 0.56 -9.15
C GLU A 28 -2.39 0.42 -7.73
N ALA A 29 -2.53 1.45 -6.90
CA ALA A 29 -2.15 1.36 -5.50
C ALA A 29 -2.91 0.22 -4.77
N ILE A 30 -4.23 0.15 -4.96
CA ILE A 30 -5.07 -0.92 -4.38
C ILE A 30 -4.66 -2.30 -4.91
N ALA A 31 -4.42 -2.43 -6.21
CA ALA A 31 -4.01 -3.70 -6.82
C ALA A 31 -2.70 -4.21 -6.23
N ARG A 32 -1.69 -3.34 -6.09
CA ARG A 32 -0.38 -3.71 -5.51
C ARG A 32 -0.45 -4.09 -4.03
N ILE A 33 -1.29 -3.41 -3.24
CA ILE A 33 -1.53 -3.77 -1.84
C ILE A 33 -2.15 -5.18 -1.78
N LYS A 34 -3.16 -5.46 -2.62
CA LYS A 34 -3.82 -6.76 -2.68
C LYS A 34 -2.85 -7.86 -3.09
N GLU A 35 -2.10 -7.66 -4.17
CA GLU A 35 -1.11 -8.63 -4.68
C GLU A 35 -0.09 -9.04 -3.61
N ARG A 36 0.46 -8.06 -2.86
CA ARG A 36 1.40 -8.37 -1.77
C ARG A 36 0.77 -9.19 -0.65
N HIS A 37 -0.49 -8.92 -0.32
CA HIS A 37 -1.21 -9.71 0.68
C HIS A 37 -1.52 -11.12 0.15
N SER A 38 -1.99 -11.25 -1.10
CA SER A 38 -2.26 -12.53 -1.75
C SER A 38 -1.02 -13.40 -1.89
N ALA A 39 0.12 -12.81 -2.27
CA ALA A 39 1.40 -13.52 -2.39
C ALA A 39 1.91 -14.07 -1.04
N LYS A 40 1.47 -13.50 0.09
CA LYS A 40 1.85 -13.96 1.43
C LYS A 40 0.99 -15.13 1.94
N PHE A 41 -0.14 -15.39 1.29
CA PHE A 41 -1.05 -16.50 1.58
C PHE A 41 -1.16 -17.42 0.35
N GLY A 42 -0.01 -17.84 -0.18
CA GLY A 42 0.04 -18.80 -1.29
C GLY A 42 -0.82 -20.03 -1.00
N LEU A 43 -1.84 -20.23 -1.84
CA LEU A 43 -2.45 -21.51 -2.14
C LEU A 43 -1.61 -22.19 -3.23
#